data_AF-A0A1C7LL02-F1
#
_entry.id   AF-A0A1C7LL02-F1
#
_cell.length_a   1.000
_cell.length_b   1.000
_cell.length_c   1.000
_cell.angle_alpha   90.00
_cell.angle_beta   90.00
_cell.angle_gamma   90.00
#
_symmetry.space_group_name_H-M   'P 1'
#
loop_
_entity.id
_entity.type
_entity.pdbx_description
1 polymer ?
#
loop_
_entity_poly.entity_id
_entity_poly.type
_entity_poly.pdbx_seq_one_letter_code
_entity_poly.pdbx_strand_id
1 'polypeptide(L)'
;MVHYGTLYGIFILVVPGLVLRSFPKLPAHCTSIPSMALIPRPHKNDLVSLKRAMQLQNDHERFKDVTRHLRQNIGRMLKPNIHWAEQDLDTKMAYIRRVVETYPFLKRYEGAWPVIVFTQRRLGGAVHAHRQKLLKASKDKEKSKLQDNLQHPLRARSSTPGPSRGSQPLQVVVELATKVHVYNHCGPRELSKSGME
;
A
#
# COMPACT_ATOMS: atom_id res chain seq x y z
N MET A 1 -37.30 -19.38 2.62
CA MET A 1 -36.34 -18.56 3.39
C MET A 1 -36.26 -19.15 4.80
N VAL A 2 -35.18 -19.83 5.15
CA VAL A 2 -35.02 -20.49 6.45
C VAL A 2 -33.83 -19.84 7.14
N HIS A 3 -34.09 -19.13 8.24
CA HIS A 3 -33.06 -18.53 9.09
C HIS A 3 -32.63 -19.58 10.13
N TYR A 4 -31.39 -20.06 10.05
CA TYR A 4 -30.75 -20.79 11.15
C TYR A 4 -29.90 -19.80 11.96
N GLY A 5 -30.44 -19.37 13.10
CA GLY A 5 -29.71 -18.63 14.13
C GLY A 5 -28.93 -19.60 15.00
N THR A 6 -27.62 -19.70 14.80
CA THR A 6 -26.72 -20.47 15.67
C THR A 6 -26.26 -19.58 16.83
N LEU A 7 -26.94 -19.70 17.97
CA LEU A 7 -26.52 -19.10 19.23
C LEU A 7 -25.32 -19.90 19.77
N TYR A 8 -24.11 -19.37 19.60
CA TYR A 8 -22.93 -19.88 20.30
C TYR A 8 -22.97 -19.44 21.77
N GLY A 9 -23.47 -20.32 22.62
CA GLY A 9 -23.37 -20.18 24.07
C GLY A 9 -21.91 -20.26 24.51
N ILE A 10 -21.40 -19.20 25.13
CA ILE A 10 -20.10 -19.17 25.78
C ILE A 10 -20.23 -19.97 27.08
N PHE A 11 -19.73 -21.20 27.08
CA PHE A 11 -19.54 -21.97 28.31
C PHE A 11 -18.27 -21.47 29.01
N ILE A 12 -18.44 -20.65 30.05
CA ILE A 12 -17.38 -20.34 31.01
C ILE A 12 -17.26 -21.55 31.93
N LEU A 13 -16.31 -22.45 31.61
CA LEU A 13 -15.91 -23.52 32.53
C LEU A 13 -15.12 -22.89 33.69
N VAL A 14 -15.83 -22.58 34.77
CA VAL A 14 -15.22 -22.29 36.07
C VAL A 14 -14.69 -23.62 36.60
N VAL A 15 -13.36 -23.82 36.56
CA VAL A 15 -12.71 -24.99 37.14
C VAL A 15 -12.41 -24.69 38.61
N PRO A 16 -13.13 -25.30 39.57
CA PRO A 16 -12.81 -25.16 40.99
C PRO A 16 -11.70 -26.14 41.33
N GLY A 17 -10.65 -25.68 42.02
CA GLY A 17 -9.64 -26.58 42.60
C GLY A 17 -8.25 -26.57 41.96
N LEU A 18 -7.82 -25.46 41.38
CA LEU A 18 -6.38 -25.23 41.18
C LEU A 18 -5.71 -25.00 42.55
N VAL A 19 -5.34 -26.10 43.18
CA VAL A 19 -4.36 -26.15 44.27
C VAL A 19 -3.14 -25.39 43.78
N LEU A 20 -2.85 -24.26 44.42
CA LEU A 20 -1.64 -23.45 44.24
C LEU A 20 -0.43 -24.34 44.53
N ARG A 21 0.05 -25.07 43.52
CA ARG A 21 1.34 -25.76 43.58
C ARG A 21 2.39 -24.67 43.74
N SER A 22 3.01 -24.69 44.92
CA SER A 22 4.19 -23.90 45.26
C SER A 22 5.18 -24.00 44.11
N PHE A 23 5.33 -22.90 43.37
CA PHE A 23 6.25 -22.83 42.24
C PHE A 23 7.67 -23.02 42.80
N PRO A 24 8.46 -23.97 42.30
CA PRO A 24 9.86 -24.08 42.68
C PRO A 24 10.52 -22.74 42.39
N LYS A 25 11.21 -22.21 43.39
CA LYS A 25 11.97 -20.96 43.34
C LYS A 25 12.98 -21.07 42.21
N LEU A 26 12.61 -20.57 41.03
CA LEU A 26 13.47 -20.56 39.86
C LEU A 26 14.76 -19.83 40.24
N PRO A 27 15.93 -20.42 39.99
CA PRO A 27 17.18 -19.77 40.33
C PRO A 27 17.29 -18.46 39.56
N ALA A 28 17.53 -17.37 40.28
CA ALA A 28 17.67 -16.01 39.78
C ALA A 28 18.99 -15.81 39.00
N HIS A 29 19.32 -16.75 38.12
CA HIS A 29 20.33 -16.51 37.11
C HIS A 29 19.67 -15.61 36.07
N CYS A 30 19.81 -14.30 36.26
CA CYS A 30 19.60 -13.30 35.23
C CYS A 30 20.56 -13.59 34.08
N THR A 31 20.24 -14.58 33.26
CA THR A 31 20.79 -14.67 31.93
C THR A 31 20.21 -13.48 31.18
N SER A 32 20.94 -12.37 31.22
CA SER A 32 20.80 -11.24 30.30
C SER A 32 20.61 -11.84 28.92
N ILE A 33 19.37 -11.90 28.45
CA ILE A 33 19.05 -12.39 27.12
C ILE A 33 19.96 -11.58 26.20
N PRO A 34 20.86 -12.21 25.43
CA PRO A 34 21.75 -11.47 24.56
C PRO A 34 20.85 -10.66 23.64
N SER A 35 20.85 -9.34 23.86
CA SER A 35 20.11 -8.39 23.05
C SER A 35 20.68 -8.52 21.64
N MET A 36 20.03 -9.34 20.81
CA MET A 36 20.48 -9.54 19.44
C MET A 36 20.41 -8.18 18.78
N ALA A 37 21.58 -7.60 18.51
CA ALA A 37 21.70 -6.32 17.84
C ALA A 37 20.88 -6.39 16.55
N LEU A 38 19.78 -5.62 16.49
CA LEU A 38 18.94 -5.55 15.31
C LEU A 38 19.78 -4.95 14.18
N ILE A 39 19.69 -5.56 12.99
CA ILE A 39 20.38 -5.07 11.80
C ILE A 39 19.67 -3.76 11.38
N PRO A 40 20.34 -2.60 11.46
CA PRO A 40 19.73 -1.31 11.16
C PRO A 40 19.40 -1.20 9.69
N ARG A 41 18.45 -0.31 9.37
CA ARG A 41 18.13 0.02 7.97
C ARG A 41 19.29 0.81 7.34
N PRO A 42 19.78 0.45 6.14
CA PRO A 42 20.80 1.24 5.46
C PRO A 42 20.28 2.65 5.10
N HIS A 43 21.19 3.62 5.03
CA HIS A 43 20.85 4.97 4.59
C HIS A 43 20.35 4.97 3.14
N LYS A 44 19.56 6.00 2.77
CA LYS A 44 18.93 6.09 1.43
C LYS A 44 19.94 6.07 0.27
N ASN A 45 21.16 6.55 0.52
CA ASN A 45 22.24 6.61 -0.48
C ASN A 45 22.96 5.26 -0.63
N ASP A 46 22.88 4.40 0.38
CA ASP A 46 23.44 3.05 0.35
C ASP A 46 22.46 2.10 -0.31
N LEU A 47 22.39 2.18 -1.64
CA LEU A 47 21.57 1.29 -2.47
C LEU A 47 22.18 -0.12 -2.52
N VAL A 48 22.22 -0.77 -1.37
CA VAL A 48 22.54 -2.20 -1.29
C VAL A 48 21.39 -2.97 -1.94
N SER A 49 21.72 -3.96 -2.79
CA SER A 49 20.70 -4.84 -3.36
C SER A 49 19.91 -5.50 -2.24
N LEU A 50 18.58 -5.60 -2.38
CA LEU A 50 17.73 -6.18 -1.33
C LEU A 50 18.20 -7.61 -0.97
N LYS A 51 18.64 -8.38 -1.96
CA LYS A 51 19.22 -9.72 -1.78
C LYS A 51 20.45 -9.69 -0.87
N ARG A 52 21.37 -8.74 -1.08
CA ARG A 52 22.56 -8.54 -0.25
C ARG A 52 22.21 -8.11 1.16
N ALA A 53 21.28 -7.18 1.29
CA ALA A 53 20.91 -6.66 2.59
C ALA A 53 20.10 -7.68 3.43
N MET A 54 19.39 -8.60 2.77
CA MET A 54 18.79 -9.79 3.41
C MET A 54 19.80 -10.91 3.74
N GLN A 55 21.09 -10.75 3.39
CA GLN A 55 22.14 -11.77 3.49
C GLN A 55 21.79 -13.07 2.75
N LEU A 56 20.99 -13.00 1.67
CA LEU A 56 20.58 -14.15 0.86
C LEU A 56 21.37 -14.22 -0.46
N GLN A 57 22.61 -13.71 -0.46
CA GLN A 57 23.43 -13.59 -1.68
C GLN A 57 23.70 -14.95 -2.32
N ASN A 58 24.00 -15.94 -1.47
CA ASN A 58 24.37 -17.29 -1.85
C ASN A 58 23.17 -18.25 -1.96
N ASP A 59 21.96 -17.80 -1.57
CA ASP A 59 20.75 -18.62 -1.55
C ASP A 59 19.66 -17.97 -2.41
N HIS A 60 19.75 -18.21 -3.72
CA HIS A 60 18.84 -17.60 -4.68
C HIS A 60 17.42 -18.13 -4.57
N GLU A 61 17.26 -19.43 -4.32
CA GLU A 61 15.95 -20.06 -4.22
C GLU A 61 15.17 -19.55 -3.00
N ARG A 62 15.83 -19.41 -1.85
CA ARG A 62 15.19 -18.81 -0.67
C ARG A 62 14.80 -17.36 -0.90
N PHE A 63 15.64 -16.56 -1.58
CA PHE A 63 15.27 -15.20 -1.95
C PHE A 63 14.06 -15.16 -2.90
N LYS A 64 14.03 -16.06 -3.88
CA LYS A 64 12.92 -16.19 -4.84
C LYS A 64 11.63 -16.63 -4.16
N ASP A 65 11.71 -17.54 -3.20
CA ASP A 65 10.56 -17.98 -2.40
C ASP A 65 9.99 -16.83 -1.57
N VAL A 66 10.83 -16.17 -0.77
CA VAL A 66 10.42 -15.04 0.08
C VAL A 66 9.78 -13.94 -0.75
N THR A 67 10.40 -13.53 -1.86
CA THR A 67 9.86 -12.47 -2.73
C THR A 67 8.59 -12.90 -3.48
N ARG A 68 8.41 -14.20 -3.76
CA ARG A 68 7.15 -14.74 -4.29
C ARG A 68 6.04 -14.64 -3.25
N HIS A 69 6.29 -15.08 -2.03
CA HIS A 69 5.32 -15.01 -0.94
C HIS A 69 4.97 -13.57 -0.56
N LEU A 70 5.95 -12.66 -0.54
CA LEU A 70 5.71 -11.22 -0.34
C LEU A 70 4.75 -10.66 -1.41
N ARG A 71 4.96 -10.99 -2.70
CA ARG A 71 4.07 -10.55 -3.79
C ARG A 71 2.64 -11.06 -3.62
N GLN A 72 2.48 -12.32 -3.23
CA GLN A 72 1.18 -12.92 -2.98
C GLN A 72 0.46 -12.22 -1.82
N ASN A 73 1.15 -11.97 -0.70
CA ASN A 73 0.55 -11.28 0.44
C ASN A 73 0.22 -9.81 0.13
N ILE A 74 1.03 -9.11 -0.66
CA ILE A 74 0.71 -7.75 -1.14
C ILE A 74 -0.63 -7.76 -1.88
N GLY A 75 -0.83 -8.70 -2.81
CA GLY A 75 -2.08 -8.78 -3.59
C GLY A 75 -3.31 -9.19 -2.76
N ARG A 76 -3.12 -9.86 -1.63
CA ARG A 76 -4.21 -10.30 -0.74
C ARG A 76 -4.57 -9.29 0.34
N MET A 77 -3.59 -8.57 0.88
CA MET A 77 -3.77 -7.73 2.06
C MET A 77 -3.68 -6.24 1.79
N LEU A 78 -2.98 -5.81 0.73
CA LEU A 78 -2.74 -4.39 0.44
C LEU A 78 -3.45 -3.97 -0.84
N LYS A 79 -3.75 -2.68 -0.98
CA LYS A 79 -4.34 -2.13 -2.21
C LYS A 79 -3.23 -1.87 -3.25
N PRO A 80 -3.15 -2.60 -4.38
CA PRO A 80 -2.00 -2.54 -5.28
C PRO A 80 -1.82 -1.19 -6.00
N ASN A 81 -2.90 -0.41 -6.12
CA ASN A 81 -2.92 0.88 -6.83
C ASN A 81 -2.74 2.09 -5.90
N ILE A 82 -2.35 1.86 -4.64
CA ILE A 82 -2.14 2.92 -3.63
C ILE A 82 -0.69 2.88 -3.16
N HIS A 83 -0.06 4.04 -3.01
CA HIS A 83 1.32 4.12 -2.53
C HIS A 83 1.44 3.58 -1.11
N TRP A 84 2.61 3.00 -0.76
CA TRP A 84 2.84 2.47 0.58
C TRP A 84 2.56 3.50 1.68
N ALA A 85 2.94 4.77 1.49
CA ALA A 85 2.69 5.83 2.48
C ALA A 85 1.19 5.99 2.79
N GLU A 86 0.34 5.88 1.78
CA GLU A 86 -1.12 6.07 1.83
C GLU A 86 -1.89 4.82 2.28
N GLN A 87 -1.24 3.66 2.44
CA GLN A 87 -1.92 2.48 2.97
C GLN A 87 -2.30 2.70 4.45
N ASP A 88 -3.39 2.07 4.86
CA ASP A 88 -3.86 2.05 6.24
C ASP A 88 -2.80 1.47 7.20
N LEU A 89 -2.67 2.05 8.40
CA LEU A 89 -1.62 1.69 9.35
C LEU A 89 -1.82 0.28 9.91
N ASP A 90 -3.04 -0.08 10.29
CA ASP A 90 -3.35 -1.39 10.84
C ASP A 90 -3.11 -2.48 9.81
N THR A 91 -3.50 -2.20 8.56
CA THR A 91 -3.26 -3.07 7.41
C THR A 91 -1.76 -3.27 7.14
N LYS A 92 -0.94 -2.21 7.22
CA LYS A 92 0.54 -2.32 7.13
C LYS A 92 1.09 -3.22 8.24
N MET A 93 0.66 -3.01 9.48
CA MET A 93 1.15 -3.76 10.64
C MET A 93 0.75 -5.24 10.56
N ALA A 94 -0.50 -5.54 10.19
CA ALA A 94 -0.97 -6.91 9.99
C ALA A 94 -0.18 -7.63 8.88
N TYR A 95 0.09 -6.93 7.77
CA TYR A 95 0.91 -7.46 6.68
C TYR A 95 2.34 -7.78 7.14
N ILE A 96 3.02 -6.84 7.82
CA ILE A 96 4.38 -7.05 8.32
C ILE A 96 4.42 -8.21 9.32
N ARG A 97 3.49 -8.25 10.27
CA ARG A 97 3.40 -9.32 11.27
C ARG A 97 3.29 -10.69 10.61
N ARG A 98 2.33 -10.86 9.69
CA ARG A 98 2.12 -12.13 8.97
C ARG A 98 3.37 -12.60 8.23
N VAL A 99 4.08 -11.69 7.58
CA VAL A 99 5.31 -12.00 6.85
C VAL A 99 6.42 -12.43 7.81
N VAL A 100 6.59 -11.71 8.92
CA VAL A 100 7.62 -11.99 9.94
C VAL A 100 7.34 -13.31 10.68
N GLU A 101 6.08 -13.67 10.89
CA GLU A 101 5.67 -14.97 11.42
C GLU A 101 6.03 -16.10 10.46
N THR A 102 5.81 -15.90 9.16
CA THR A 102 6.16 -16.91 8.13
C THR A 102 7.68 -17.06 7.96
N TYR A 103 8.43 -15.96 8.10
CA TYR A 103 9.87 -15.93 7.91
C TYR A 103 10.58 -15.35 9.14
N PRO A 104 10.80 -16.16 10.19
CA PRO A 104 11.35 -15.69 11.47
C PRO A 104 12.72 -15.01 11.36
N PHE A 105 13.54 -15.35 10.35
CA PHE A 105 14.82 -14.68 10.12
C PHE A 105 14.67 -13.18 9.84
N LEU A 106 13.48 -12.70 9.47
CA LEU A 106 13.21 -11.28 9.29
C LEU A 106 13.14 -10.50 10.61
N LYS A 107 12.94 -11.18 11.76
CA LYS A 107 12.92 -10.57 13.10
C LYS A 107 14.24 -9.90 13.47
N ARG A 108 15.36 -10.32 12.85
CA ARG A 108 16.69 -9.74 13.09
C ARG A 108 16.87 -8.33 12.49
N TYR A 109 15.94 -7.89 11.64
CA TYR A 109 16.00 -6.57 11.03
C TYR A 109 15.14 -5.59 11.79
N GLU A 110 15.68 -4.42 12.07
CA GLU A 110 14.96 -3.35 12.74
C GLU A 110 13.66 -3.00 11.97
N GLY A 111 12.52 -3.10 12.65
CA GLY A 111 11.20 -2.84 12.06
C GLY A 111 10.86 -3.67 10.82
N ALA A 112 11.51 -4.82 10.63
CA ALA A 112 11.40 -5.64 9.41
C ALA A 112 11.59 -4.82 8.11
N TRP A 113 12.52 -3.86 8.12
CA TRP A 113 12.73 -2.92 7.01
C TRP A 113 12.91 -3.57 5.62
N PRO A 114 13.45 -4.80 5.44
CA PRO A 114 13.53 -5.42 4.11
C PRO A 114 12.15 -5.65 3.48
N VAL A 115 11.15 -6.01 4.30
CA VAL A 115 9.76 -6.20 3.88
C VAL A 115 9.19 -4.86 3.41
N ILE A 116 9.40 -3.81 4.20
CA ILE A 116 8.93 -2.45 3.90
C ILE A 116 9.53 -1.96 2.58
N VAL A 117 10.84 -2.09 2.40
CA VAL A 117 11.54 -1.63 1.17
C VAL A 117 11.07 -2.41 -0.06
N PHE A 118 10.93 -3.74 0.05
CA PHE A 118 10.41 -4.54 -1.05
C PHE A 118 9.01 -4.08 -1.46
N THR A 119 8.11 -3.90 -0.50
CA THR A 119 6.72 -3.53 -0.75
C THR A 119 6.59 -2.11 -1.28
N GLN A 120 7.38 -1.16 -0.77
CA GLN A 120 7.46 0.21 -1.30
C GLN A 120 7.83 0.21 -2.79
N ARG A 121 8.88 -0.52 -3.17
CA ARG A 121 9.31 -0.62 -4.57
C ARG A 121 8.23 -1.26 -5.44
N ARG A 122 7.60 -2.34 -4.96
CA ARG A 122 6.57 -3.08 -5.70
C ARG A 122 5.32 -2.24 -5.94
N LEU A 123 4.80 -1.58 -4.90
CA LEU A 123 3.63 -0.72 -5.01
C LEU A 123 3.93 0.53 -5.83
N GLY A 124 5.11 1.14 -5.69
CA GLY A 124 5.51 2.28 -6.52
C GLY A 124 5.48 1.97 -8.01
N GLY A 125 5.97 0.79 -8.42
CA GLY A 125 5.86 0.32 -9.80
C GLY A 125 4.42 0.08 -10.26
N ALA A 126 3.58 -0.50 -9.39
CA ALA A 126 2.18 -0.76 -9.70
C ALA A 126 1.35 0.52 -9.86
N VAL A 127 1.52 1.50 -8.97
CA VAL A 127 0.89 2.82 -9.05
C VAL A 127 1.30 3.54 -10.33
N HIS A 128 2.60 3.54 -10.65
CA HIS A 128 3.09 4.16 -11.88
C HIS A 128 2.46 3.50 -13.12
N ALA A 129 2.46 2.17 -13.18
CA ALA A 129 1.85 1.43 -14.28
C ALA A 129 0.35 1.70 -14.41
N HIS A 130 -0.37 1.78 -13.28
CA HIS A 130 -1.80 2.12 -13.26
C HIS A 130 -2.04 3.52 -13.81
N ARG A 131 -1.27 4.52 -13.35
CA ARG A 131 -1.34 5.90 -13.85
C ARG A 131 -1.10 5.96 -15.36
N GLN A 132 -0.10 5.25 -15.87
CA GLN A 132 0.18 5.20 -17.31
C GLN A 132 -0.98 4.59 -18.11
N LYS A 133 -1.64 3.55 -17.59
CA LYS A 133 -2.84 2.97 -18.24
C LYS A 133 -3.98 3.96 -18.34
N LEU A 134 -4.26 4.71 -17.27
CA LEU A 134 -5.32 5.74 -17.28
C LEU A 134 -5.05 6.84 -18.31
N LEU A 135 -3.80 7.31 -18.40
CA LEU A 135 -3.38 8.33 -19.37
C LEU A 135 -3.48 7.83 -20.81
N LYS A 136 -3.19 6.55 -21.06
CA LYS A 136 -3.39 5.96 -22.40
C LYS A 136 -4.87 5.87 -22.74
N ALA A 137 -5.69 5.34 -21.83
CA ALA A 137 -7.12 5.22 -22.04
C ALA A 137 -7.82 6.57 -22.26
N SER A 138 -7.36 7.66 -21.62
CA SER A 138 -7.90 9.00 -21.89
C SER A 138 -7.55 9.50 -23.29
N LYS A 139 -6.31 9.28 -23.74
CA LYS A 139 -5.86 9.65 -25.09
C LYS A 139 -6.58 8.87 -26.18
N ASP A 140 -6.82 7.58 -25.96
CA ASP A 140 -7.52 6.74 -26.93
C ASP A 140 -8.98 7.17 -27.08
N LYS A 141 -9.64 7.52 -25.97
CA LYS A 141 -11.00 8.11 -25.98
C LYS A 141 -11.05 9.44 -26.72
N GLU A 142 -10.05 10.30 -26.55
CA GLU A 142 -9.96 11.58 -27.25
C GLU A 142 -9.78 11.39 -28.75
N LYS A 143 -8.89 10.48 -29.17
CA LYS A 143 -8.71 10.12 -30.58
C LYS A 143 -9.98 9.56 -31.22
N SER A 144 -10.70 8.68 -30.52
CA SER A 144 -11.98 8.14 -31.00
C SER A 144 -12.99 9.25 -31.25
N LYS A 145 -13.12 10.22 -30.33
CA LYS A 145 -14.03 11.36 -30.50
C LYS A 145 -13.66 12.25 -31.67
N LEU A 146 -12.36 12.50 -31.89
CA LEU A 146 -11.88 13.27 -33.04
C LEU A 146 -12.17 12.54 -34.35
N GLN A 147 -12.00 11.22 -34.38
CA GLN A 147 -12.29 10.40 -35.55
C GLN A 147 -13.80 10.35 -35.85
N ASP A 148 -14.65 10.21 -34.84
CA ASP A 148 -16.11 10.26 -35.00
C ASP A 148 -16.57 11.62 -35.55
N ASN A 149 -15.97 12.72 -35.09
CA ASN A 149 -16.27 14.06 -35.58
C ASN A 149 -15.84 14.24 -37.06
N LEU A 150 -14.71 13.66 -37.46
CA LEU A 150 -14.25 13.68 -38.85
C LEU A 150 -15.13 12.84 -39.79
N GLN A 151 -15.73 11.74 -39.30
CA GLN A 151 -16.61 10.89 -40.12
C GLN A 151 -18.04 11.44 -40.25
N HIS A 152 -18.50 12.31 -39.34
CA HIS A 152 -19.84 12.90 -39.37
C HIS A 152 -19.88 14.45 -39.31
N PRO A 153 -19.23 15.16 -40.24
CA PRO A 153 -19.18 16.63 -40.21
C PRO A 153 -20.55 17.30 -40.43
N LEU A 154 -21.54 16.60 -41.01
CA LEU A 154 -22.84 17.18 -41.37
C LEU A 154 -23.97 16.93 -40.35
N ARG A 155 -23.76 16.10 -39.31
CA ARG A 155 -24.84 15.75 -38.36
C ARG A 155 -25.04 16.79 -37.24
N ALA A 156 -24.11 17.72 -37.07
CA ALA A 156 -24.14 18.74 -36.01
C ALA A 156 -24.93 20.02 -36.37
N ARG A 157 -25.51 20.13 -37.57
CA ARG A 157 -26.10 21.41 -38.06
C ARG A 157 -27.63 21.52 -37.99
N SER A 158 -28.36 20.49 -37.53
CA SER A 158 -29.83 20.47 -37.56
C SER A 158 -30.53 20.57 -36.19
N SER A 159 -29.79 20.76 -35.09
CA SER A 159 -30.37 20.94 -33.76
C SER A 159 -29.93 22.28 -33.12
N THR A 160 -30.22 23.39 -33.80
CA THR A 160 -30.43 24.66 -33.08
C THR A 160 -31.73 24.55 -32.28
N PRO A 161 -31.70 24.58 -30.94
CA PRO A 161 -32.91 24.74 -30.16
C PRO A 161 -33.46 26.13 -30.49
N GLY A 162 -34.68 26.16 -31.05
CA GLY A 162 -35.38 27.41 -31.28
C GLY A 162 -35.46 28.22 -29.98
N PRO A 163 -35.34 29.56 -30.04
CA PRO A 163 -35.44 30.41 -28.87
C PRO A 163 -36.86 30.33 -28.31
N SER A 164 -37.07 29.45 -27.33
CA SER A 164 -38.29 29.44 -26.55
C SER A 164 -38.24 30.62 -25.59
N ARG A 165 -38.89 31.71 -26.00
CA ARG A 165 -39.21 32.88 -25.16
C ARG A 165 -39.99 32.38 -23.94
N GLY A 166 -39.33 32.39 -22.79
CA GLY A 166 -39.97 32.11 -21.50
C GLY A 166 -39.08 32.59 -20.37
N SER A 167 -39.14 33.89 -20.09
CA SER A 167 -38.56 34.54 -18.93
C SER A 167 -38.74 33.72 -17.65
N GLN A 168 -37.65 33.46 -16.92
CA GLN A 168 -37.56 33.75 -15.49
C GLN A 168 -36.08 33.96 -15.08
N PRO A 169 -35.76 35.05 -14.35
CA PRO A 169 -34.45 35.25 -13.74
C PRO A 169 -34.41 34.53 -12.39
N LEU A 170 -33.73 33.38 -12.33
CA LEU A 170 -33.40 32.74 -11.06
C LEU A 170 -31.92 32.90 -10.74
N GLN A 171 -31.74 33.35 -9.51
CA GLN A 171 -30.56 33.94 -8.92
C GLN A 171 -29.30 33.07 -9.06
N VAL A 172 -28.21 33.74 -9.41
CA VAL A 172 -26.85 33.22 -9.37
C VAL A 172 -26.46 33.00 -7.91
N VAL A 173 -26.67 31.79 -7.40
CA VAL A 173 -26.01 31.34 -6.16
C VAL A 173 -24.61 30.87 -6.55
N VAL A 174 -23.63 31.76 -6.38
CA VAL A 174 -22.21 31.42 -6.44
C VAL A 174 -21.89 30.62 -5.18
N GLU A 175 -22.10 29.31 -5.23
CA GLU A 175 -21.70 28.43 -4.13
C GLU A 175 -20.21 28.07 -4.30
N LEU A 176 -19.43 28.48 -3.29
CA LEU A 176 -17.99 28.30 -3.18
C LEU A 176 -17.60 26.83 -3.40
N ALA A 177 -17.04 26.53 -4.58
CA ALA A 177 -16.25 25.33 -4.77
C ALA A 177 -14.96 25.45 -3.96
N THR A 178 -14.96 24.75 -2.85
CA THR A 178 -13.90 24.60 -1.87
C THR A 178 -12.56 24.29 -2.54
N LYS A 179 -11.62 25.20 -2.30
CA LYS A 179 -10.21 25.11 -2.60
C LYS A 179 -9.62 23.93 -1.80
N VAL A 180 -9.67 22.72 -2.33
CA VAL A 180 -8.89 21.60 -1.80
C VAL A 180 -7.42 21.90 -2.11
N HIS A 181 -6.74 22.54 -1.14
CA HIS A 181 -5.29 22.60 -1.09
C HIS A 181 -4.75 21.18 -0.90
N VAL A 182 -4.53 20.48 -2.00
CA VAL A 182 -3.67 19.31 -2.02
C VAL A 182 -2.24 19.82 -1.83
N TYR A 183 -1.76 19.78 -0.60
CA TYR A 183 -0.34 19.86 -0.28
C TYR A 183 0.37 18.63 -0.87
N ASN A 184 0.71 18.68 -2.15
CA ASN A 184 1.75 17.85 -2.74
C ASN A 184 3.02 18.69 -2.87
N HIS A 185 3.62 19.06 -1.74
CA HIS A 185 5.03 19.42 -1.71
C HIS A 185 5.87 18.15 -1.84
N CYS A 186 5.92 17.62 -3.07
CA CYS A 186 7.05 16.82 -3.52
C CYS A 186 7.99 17.83 -4.18
N GLY A 187 8.93 18.36 -3.41
CA GLY A 187 9.85 19.41 -3.85
C GLY A 187 10.68 18.99 -5.07
N PRO A 188 11.16 19.97 -5.86
CA PRO A 188 12.04 19.71 -6.99
C PRO A 188 13.32 19.01 -6.51
N ARG A 189 13.62 17.89 -7.17
CA ARG A 189 14.89 17.20 -7.03
C ARG A 189 15.93 18.05 -7.73
N GLU A 190 16.58 18.96 -6.99
CA GLU A 190 17.74 19.68 -7.50
C GLU A 190 18.82 18.66 -7.85
N LEU A 191 19.02 18.51 -9.16
CA LEU A 191 20.20 17.89 -9.74
C LEU A 191 21.36 18.86 -9.53
N SER A 192 21.97 18.81 -8.34
CA SER A 192 23.30 19.38 -8.16
C SER A 192 24.27 18.62 -9.05
N LYS A 193 24.58 19.21 -10.21
CA LYS A 193 25.80 18.94 -10.94
C LYS A 193 26.96 19.45 -10.08
N SER A 194 27.51 18.63 -9.19
CA SER A 194 28.86 18.88 -8.71
C SER A 194 29.82 18.38 -9.79
N GLY A 195 30.42 19.33 -10.50
CA GLY A 195 31.65 19.06 -11.21
C GLY A 195 32.71 18.56 -10.23
N MET A 196 33.50 17.61 -10.69
CA MET A 196 34.85 17.38 -10.18
C MET A 196 35.73 17.31 -11.41
N GLU A 197 36.58 18.32 -11.50
CA GLU A 197 37.91 18.26 -12.11
C GLU A 197 38.72 17.08 -11.56
#